data_AF-A0A8I0TPV8-F1
#
_entry.id   AF-A0A8I0TPV8-F1
#
_cell.length_a   1.000
_cell.length_b   1.000
_cell.length_c   1.000
_cell.angle_alpha   90.00
_cell.angle_beta   90.00
_cell.angle_gamma   90.00
#
_symmetry.space_group_name_H-M   'P 1'
#
loop_
_entity.id
_entity.type
_entity.pdbx_description
1 polymer ?
#
loop_
_entity_poly.entity_id
_entity_poly.type
_entity_poly.pdbx_seq_one_letter_code
_entity_poly.pdbx_strand_id
1 'polypeptide(L)'
;MDEAARASDDEGPDSAAIPLPDPETHLFDSLLQGAAGEARGAYNSHDAWTVHLGGSTATSPAARLVTVHEAQHAALNDCTSYGIALAVYAVLALDDDQQRAALQRLVTWCRGVHEAFATYQSLSLVADGDPAMLAGYPAYQRYYKAAAGLAQRTTHKRLQELAVETTARVCMQTPALERVLEAGLSPESTSGIPRFERPDERFRLVQAHADGDFWTAAWDRCRSEAGAGWTRLLDAEAPDDPAVWQAVTHALHDQMAGLLGRYDATVLAYDEHREFTARAIDTLQARAPHHTGRLLASQDSAEVDVEAYEVWRRERLVVREVPRRAVIRTLRDLAVAGRAALVSGDGERAHVFGTARPAFRLLQQFAFSARDRVTLADKGAETVVVLRTIDDDGEVECTLLADPGELAMVCSAMPGRKAVLINVALSSLGDIPWRDRWSDVLTRTRVTGLVDLAPLAQFDLWRDTGETLTYAQATVRDGTDEPAALFACVVGDTNLRLLLPCSDTMGDVLANYLATHYPAARFDPTVLTDASTIVEATVSHLLAEEHHFDVSAYHWKDGRA
;
A
#
# COMPACT_ATOMS: atom_id res chain seq x y z
N MET A 1 -1.36 -58.12 -43.15
CA MET A 1 -2.55 -58.75 -42.54
C MET A 1 -2.06 -59.52 -41.33
N ASP A 2 -2.75 -59.30 -40.21
CA ASP A 2 -2.46 -59.70 -38.83
C ASP A 2 -1.51 -58.79 -38.03
N GLU A 3 -2.12 -57.67 -37.61
CA GLU A 3 -1.95 -57.00 -36.33
C GLU A 3 -2.32 -57.94 -35.16
N ALA A 4 -1.48 -57.99 -34.12
CA ALA A 4 -1.93 -58.20 -32.74
C ALA A 4 -0.84 -57.84 -31.71
N ALA A 5 -1.15 -56.78 -30.95
CA ALA A 5 -0.94 -56.63 -29.50
C ALA A 5 0.47 -56.84 -28.90
N ARG A 6 1.15 -55.72 -28.63
CA ARG A 6 1.87 -55.53 -27.36
C ARG A 6 1.55 -54.15 -26.80
N ALA A 7 0.87 -54.16 -25.65
CA ALA A 7 0.63 -53.00 -24.81
C ALA A 7 1.95 -52.46 -24.27
N SER A 8 2.17 -51.16 -24.43
CA SER A 8 3.16 -50.40 -23.67
C SER A 8 2.46 -49.82 -22.46
N ASP A 9 2.91 -50.21 -21.27
CA ASP A 9 2.66 -49.50 -20.03
C ASP A 9 3.33 -48.11 -20.15
N ASP A 10 2.53 -47.09 -20.41
CA ASP A 10 2.92 -45.69 -20.34
C ASP A 10 2.35 -45.15 -19.02
N GLU A 11 3.15 -45.30 -17.96
CA GLU A 11 2.93 -44.63 -16.68
C GLU A 11 3.05 -43.13 -16.93
N GLY A 12 1.89 -42.46 -17.05
CA GLY A 12 1.83 -41.00 -17.11
C GLY A 12 2.53 -40.38 -15.90
N PRO A 13 3.18 -39.21 -16.07
CA PRO A 13 3.85 -38.55 -14.96
C PRO A 13 2.83 -38.24 -13.88
N ASP A 14 3.07 -38.85 -12.72
CA ASP A 14 2.42 -38.59 -11.46
C ASP A 14 2.33 -37.07 -11.27
N SER A 15 1.11 -36.55 -11.30
CA SER A 15 0.77 -35.17 -11.00
C SER A 15 1.14 -34.92 -9.55
N ALA A 16 2.41 -34.60 -9.30
CA ALA A 16 2.89 -34.13 -8.03
C ALA A 16 2.10 -32.88 -7.66
N ALA A 17 1.15 -33.04 -6.74
CA ALA A 17 0.47 -31.94 -6.11
C ALA A 17 1.54 -30.98 -5.58
N ILE A 18 1.54 -29.75 -6.10
CA ILE A 18 2.36 -28.67 -5.58
C ILE A 18 1.97 -28.54 -4.10
N PRO A 19 2.90 -28.71 -3.15
CA PRO A 19 2.59 -28.54 -1.75
C PRO A 19 2.16 -27.09 -1.55
N LEU A 20 0.90 -26.87 -1.19
CA LEU A 20 0.47 -25.57 -0.70
C LEU A 20 1.22 -25.30 0.62
N PRO A 21 1.76 -24.10 0.82
CA PRO A 21 2.50 -23.77 2.04
C PRO A 21 1.59 -23.92 3.27
N ASP A 22 2.21 -24.34 4.37
CA ASP A 22 1.57 -24.52 5.66
C ASP A 22 0.98 -23.19 6.17
N PRO A 23 -0.32 -23.10 6.50
CA PRO A 23 -0.92 -21.88 7.06
C PRO A 23 -0.28 -21.41 8.38
N GLU A 24 0.59 -22.19 9.01
CA GLU A 24 1.32 -21.77 10.22
C GLU A 24 2.39 -20.68 9.98
N THR A 25 2.96 -20.57 8.77
CA THR A 25 3.98 -19.55 8.46
C THR A 25 3.44 -18.26 7.81
N HIS A 26 2.16 -18.22 7.42
CA HIS A 26 1.61 -17.17 6.57
C HIS A 26 1.76 -15.73 7.12
N LEU A 27 1.51 -15.34 8.38
CA LEU A 27 1.69 -13.91 8.73
C LEU A 27 3.17 -13.44 8.71
N PHE A 28 4.14 -14.36 8.86
CA PHE A 28 5.57 -14.02 8.83
C PHE A 28 6.18 -14.21 7.44
N ASP A 29 5.68 -15.19 6.68
CA ASP A 29 6.08 -15.40 5.29
C ASP A 29 5.29 -14.53 4.34
N SER A 30 4.05 -14.13 4.63
CA SER A 30 3.31 -13.07 3.92
C SER A 30 3.80 -11.68 4.29
N LEU A 31 4.70 -11.54 5.27
CA LEU A 31 5.59 -10.37 5.35
C LEU A 31 6.72 -10.44 4.29
N LEU A 32 6.89 -11.57 3.58
CA LEU A 32 8.07 -11.86 2.74
C LEU A 32 7.83 -12.57 1.37
N GLN A 33 6.68 -13.20 1.05
CA GLN A 33 6.25 -13.81 -0.22
C GLN A 33 5.01 -14.74 -0.05
N GLY A 34 3.97 -14.60 -0.89
CA GLY A 34 2.83 -15.54 -0.98
C GLY A 34 2.96 -16.56 -2.12
N ALA A 35 1.96 -17.43 -2.33
CA ALA A 35 1.93 -18.41 -3.42
C ALA A 35 1.90 -17.75 -4.82
N ALA A 36 2.44 -18.42 -5.84
CA ALA A 36 2.56 -17.87 -7.19
C ALA A 36 1.25 -17.94 -7.98
N GLY A 37 0.83 -16.81 -8.58
CA GLY A 37 -0.24 -16.77 -9.59
C GLY A 37 -1.65 -16.42 -9.11
N GLU A 38 -1.85 -16.03 -7.85
CA GLU A 38 -3.12 -15.47 -7.35
C GLU A 38 -2.90 -14.05 -6.78
N ALA A 39 -3.98 -13.26 -6.70
CA ALA A 39 -3.91 -11.98 -6.02
C ALA A 39 -3.52 -12.19 -4.55
N ARG A 40 -2.47 -11.51 -4.09
CA ARG A 40 -1.92 -11.66 -2.74
C ARG A 40 -1.55 -10.31 -2.15
N GLY A 41 -1.77 -10.18 -0.84
CA GLY A 41 -1.37 -9.02 -0.06
C GLY A 41 -0.20 -9.36 0.85
N ALA A 42 0.60 -8.36 1.17
CA ALA A 42 1.61 -8.44 2.21
C ALA A 42 1.68 -7.12 2.97
N TYR A 43 1.18 -7.06 4.19
CA TYR A 43 1.30 -5.88 5.02
C TYR A 43 2.60 -5.88 5.82
N ASN A 44 3.46 -4.87 5.60
CA ASN A 44 4.63 -4.61 6.43
C ASN A 44 4.36 -3.42 7.38
N SER A 45 4.38 -3.69 8.69
CA SER A 45 3.91 -2.76 9.73
C SER A 45 4.66 -1.43 9.85
N HIS A 46 5.77 -1.24 9.13
CA HIS A 46 6.58 -0.02 9.21
C HIS A 46 6.77 0.74 7.90
N ASP A 47 6.29 0.26 6.75
CA ASP A 47 6.54 0.91 5.46
C ASP A 47 5.25 1.00 4.64
N ALA A 48 4.95 -0.08 3.93
CA ALA A 48 3.87 -0.18 2.97
C ALA A 48 3.21 -1.56 3.09
N TRP A 49 1.96 -1.68 2.64
CA TRP A 49 1.47 -2.99 2.22
C TRP A 49 1.69 -3.15 0.73
N THR A 50 2.01 -4.36 0.31
CA THR A 50 2.07 -4.70 -1.09
C THR A 50 0.79 -5.39 -1.54
N VAL A 51 0.36 -5.05 -2.74
CA VAL A 51 -0.70 -5.76 -3.44
C VAL A 51 -0.09 -6.33 -4.71
N HIS A 52 -0.15 -7.65 -4.83
CA HIS A 52 0.13 -8.36 -6.08
C HIS A 52 -1.21 -8.77 -6.68
N LEU A 53 -1.40 -8.49 -7.97
CA LEU A 53 -2.63 -8.85 -8.65
C LEU A 53 -2.63 -10.29 -9.18
N GLY A 54 -1.45 -10.88 -9.40
CA GLY A 54 -1.28 -12.29 -9.75
C GLY A 54 -2.18 -12.73 -10.91
N GLY A 55 -2.19 -11.97 -12.01
CA GLY A 55 -3.05 -12.25 -13.16
C GLY A 55 -4.54 -11.93 -12.98
N SER A 56 -5.01 -11.63 -11.77
CA SER A 56 -6.37 -11.14 -11.54
C SER A 56 -6.49 -9.70 -12.02
N THR A 57 -7.64 -9.33 -12.56
CA THR A 57 -7.89 -7.93 -12.92
C THR A 57 -7.79 -7.05 -11.67
N ALA A 58 -7.11 -5.90 -11.71
CA ALA A 58 -7.16 -4.90 -10.62
C ALA A 58 -8.59 -4.56 -10.19
N THR A 59 -9.53 -4.68 -11.13
CA THR A 59 -10.97 -4.48 -10.95
C THR A 59 -11.70 -5.66 -10.31
N SER A 60 -11.03 -6.78 -10.05
CA SER A 60 -11.68 -7.97 -9.51
C SER A 60 -12.07 -7.73 -8.05
N PRO A 61 -13.21 -8.26 -7.60
CA PRO A 61 -13.56 -8.25 -6.18
C PRO A 61 -12.48 -8.87 -5.29
N ALA A 62 -11.72 -9.86 -5.79
CA ALA A 62 -10.61 -10.45 -5.07
C ALA A 62 -9.45 -9.46 -4.84
N ALA A 63 -9.00 -8.74 -5.88
CA ALA A 63 -7.96 -7.72 -5.75
C ALA A 63 -8.37 -6.57 -4.82
N ARG A 64 -9.62 -6.11 -4.94
CA ARG A 64 -10.22 -5.12 -4.02
C ARG A 64 -10.24 -5.64 -2.58
N LEU A 65 -10.65 -6.90 -2.38
CA LEU A 65 -10.71 -7.55 -1.06
C LEU A 65 -9.33 -7.60 -0.40
N VAL A 66 -8.30 -8.02 -1.14
CA VAL A 66 -6.91 -8.05 -0.65
C VAL A 66 -6.45 -6.65 -0.26
N THR A 67 -6.67 -5.66 -1.12
CA THR A 67 -6.22 -4.29 -0.85
C THR A 67 -6.89 -3.72 0.40
N VAL A 68 -8.21 -3.88 0.52
CA VAL A 68 -8.94 -3.44 1.71
C VAL A 68 -8.48 -4.21 2.95
N HIS A 69 -8.24 -5.53 2.84
CA HIS A 69 -7.76 -6.35 3.95
C HIS A 69 -6.43 -5.82 4.52
N GLU A 70 -5.44 -5.54 3.68
CA GLU A 70 -4.17 -4.98 4.14
C GLU A 70 -4.32 -3.56 4.71
N ALA A 71 -5.20 -2.73 4.13
CA ALA A 71 -5.51 -1.42 4.68
C ALA A 71 -6.14 -1.51 6.08
N GLN A 72 -6.96 -2.53 6.36
CA GLN A 72 -7.51 -2.76 7.69
C GLN A 72 -6.43 -3.16 8.70
N HIS A 73 -5.43 -3.95 8.32
CA HIS A 73 -4.27 -4.20 9.19
C HIS A 73 -3.51 -2.91 9.51
N ALA A 74 -3.30 -2.07 8.51
CA ALA A 74 -2.65 -0.77 8.67
C ALA A 74 -3.41 0.12 9.65
N ALA A 75 -4.72 0.29 9.44
CA ALA A 75 -5.60 1.08 10.30
C ALA A 75 -5.61 0.57 11.75
N LEU A 76 -5.76 -0.74 11.96
CA LEU A 76 -5.73 -1.31 13.31
C LEU A 76 -4.39 -1.08 14.00
N ASN A 77 -3.28 -1.14 13.26
CA ASN A 77 -1.96 -0.90 13.84
C ASN A 77 -1.73 0.56 14.22
N ASP A 78 -2.20 1.48 13.40
CA ASP A 78 -2.02 2.92 13.63
C ASP A 78 -2.81 3.40 14.84
N CYS A 79 -4.01 2.83 15.06
CA CYS A 79 -4.91 3.26 16.13
C CYS A 79 -4.79 2.44 17.44
N THR A 80 -3.76 1.59 17.57
CA THR A 80 -3.59 0.73 18.77
C THR A 80 -2.16 0.70 19.30
N SER A 81 -2.02 0.64 20.62
CA SER A 81 -0.71 0.56 21.28
C SER A 81 0.08 -0.70 20.89
N TYR A 82 -0.57 -1.86 20.83
CA TYR A 82 0.10 -3.10 20.41
C TYR A 82 0.50 -3.05 18.93
N GLY A 83 -0.30 -2.39 18.09
CA GLY A 83 0.01 -2.12 16.69
C GLY A 83 1.28 -1.31 16.50
N ILE A 84 1.43 -0.23 17.27
CA ILE A 84 2.65 0.59 17.29
C ILE A 84 3.86 -0.24 17.77
N ALA A 85 3.68 -1.14 18.75
CA ALA A 85 4.75 -2.05 19.15
C ALA A 85 5.19 -2.96 17.99
N LEU A 86 4.24 -3.52 17.22
CA LEU A 86 4.57 -4.30 16.02
C LEU A 86 5.37 -3.47 15.01
N ALA A 87 4.98 -2.22 14.77
CA ALA A 87 5.67 -1.32 13.84
C ALA A 87 7.11 -1.02 14.29
N VAL A 88 7.32 -0.72 15.58
CA VAL A 88 8.66 -0.47 16.15
C VAL A 88 9.57 -1.70 16.00
N TYR A 89 9.07 -2.88 16.37
CA TYR A 89 9.86 -4.11 16.26
C TYR A 89 10.10 -4.53 14.81
N ALA A 90 9.21 -4.19 13.88
CA ALA A 90 9.43 -4.43 12.46
C ALA A 90 10.56 -3.56 11.89
N VAL A 91 10.69 -2.31 12.33
CA VAL A 91 11.85 -1.48 11.98
C VAL A 91 13.14 -2.09 12.55
N LEU A 92 13.15 -2.47 13.82
CA LEU A 92 14.34 -3.05 14.48
C LEU A 92 14.77 -4.40 13.88
N ALA A 93 13.82 -5.20 13.39
CA ALA A 93 14.06 -6.52 12.79
C ALA A 93 14.78 -6.47 11.43
N LEU A 94 14.94 -5.28 10.84
CA LEU A 94 15.65 -5.10 9.56
C LEU A 94 17.14 -5.39 9.69
N ASP A 95 17.73 -5.14 10.87
CA ASP A 95 19.17 -5.25 11.09
C ASP A 95 19.55 -6.30 12.14
N ASP A 96 18.59 -6.90 12.84
CA ASP A 96 18.84 -7.79 13.98
C ASP A 96 17.89 -9.01 14.00
N ASP A 97 18.45 -10.22 13.86
CA ASP A 97 17.71 -11.48 13.89
C ASP A 97 17.03 -11.75 15.25
N GLN A 98 17.57 -11.25 16.35
CA GLN A 98 16.90 -11.36 17.66
C GLN A 98 15.66 -10.49 17.73
N GLN A 99 15.71 -9.30 17.13
CA GLN A 99 14.56 -8.41 16.99
C GLN A 99 13.51 -9.00 16.04
N ARG A 100 13.95 -9.68 14.97
CA ARG A 100 13.06 -10.47 14.10
C ARG A 100 12.33 -11.57 14.86
N ALA A 101 13.03 -12.31 15.72
CA ALA A 101 12.39 -13.30 16.58
C ALA A 101 11.42 -12.66 17.61
N ALA A 102 11.72 -11.45 18.08
CA ALA A 102 10.82 -10.69 18.95
C ALA A 102 9.54 -10.25 18.21
N LEU A 103 9.67 -9.72 16.99
CA LEU A 103 8.54 -9.41 16.12
C LEU A 103 7.67 -10.64 15.85
N GLN A 104 8.29 -11.78 15.52
CA GLN A 104 7.57 -13.05 15.31
C GLN A 104 6.69 -13.42 16.51
N ARG A 105 7.22 -13.29 17.73
CA ARG A 105 6.45 -13.55 18.95
C ARG A 105 5.26 -12.61 19.07
N LEU A 106 5.47 -11.31 18.84
CA LEU A 106 4.38 -10.32 18.92
C LEU A 106 3.29 -10.62 17.89
N VAL A 107 3.68 -10.94 16.66
CA VAL A 107 2.81 -11.39 15.56
C VAL A 107 1.99 -12.62 15.96
N THR A 108 2.63 -13.63 16.54
CA THR A 108 1.93 -14.85 16.99
C THR A 108 0.85 -14.56 18.03
N TRP A 109 1.02 -13.53 18.86
CA TRP A 109 0.08 -13.18 19.92
C TRP A 109 -1.09 -12.30 19.47
N CYS A 110 -1.07 -11.74 18.27
CA CYS A 110 -2.14 -10.90 17.73
C CYS A 110 -2.75 -11.40 16.42
N ARG A 111 -2.21 -12.48 15.83
CA ARG A 111 -2.64 -12.99 14.51
C ARG A 111 -4.14 -13.25 14.45
N GLY A 112 -4.70 -13.92 15.46
CA GLY A 112 -6.12 -14.28 15.48
C GLY A 112 -7.04 -13.07 15.41
N VAL A 113 -6.77 -12.04 16.22
CA VAL A 113 -7.58 -10.81 16.23
C VAL A 113 -7.36 -9.96 14.97
N HIS A 114 -6.11 -9.86 14.50
CA HIS A 114 -5.77 -9.13 13.27
C HIS A 114 -6.53 -9.68 12.08
N GLU A 115 -6.39 -10.99 11.85
CA GLU A 115 -6.96 -11.66 10.69
C GLU A 115 -8.48 -11.69 10.78
N ALA A 116 -9.05 -11.91 11.97
CA ALA A 116 -10.50 -11.86 12.15
C ALA A 116 -11.07 -10.47 11.81
N PHE A 117 -10.42 -9.41 12.28
CA PHE A 117 -10.80 -8.03 11.97
C PHE A 117 -10.70 -7.72 10.48
N ALA A 118 -9.50 -7.88 9.91
CA ALA A 118 -9.24 -7.51 8.52
C ALA A 118 -10.08 -8.32 7.53
N THR A 119 -10.25 -9.63 7.77
CA THR A 119 -11.10 -10.50 6.92
C THR A 119 -12.56 -10.09 6.97
N TYR A 120 -13.08 -9.80 8.16
CA TYR A 120 -14.50 -9.46 8.31
C TYR A 120 -14.82 -8.09 7.72
N GLN A 121 -13.99 -7.08 8.02
CA GLN A 121 -14.18 -5.73 7.50
C GLN A 121 -14.02 -5.69 5.98
N SER A 122 -12.98 -6.33 5.43
CA SER A 122 -12.77 -6.31 3.97
C SER A 122 -13.90 -6.99 3.22
N LEU A 123 -14.43 -8.12 3.71
CA LEU A 123 -15.61 -8.76 3.10
C LEU A 123 -16.86 -7.90 3.21
N SER A 124 -17.09 -7.28 4.36
CA SER A 124 -18.25 -6.42 4.58
C SER A 124 -18.26 -5.23 3.62
N LEU A 125 -17.09 -4.63 3.39
CA LEU A 125 -16.90 -3.48 2.51
C LEU A 125 -16.93 -3.84 1.01
N VAL A 126 -16.29 -4.94 0.61
CA VAL A 126 -16.08 -5.26 -0.82
C VAL A 126 -17.13 -6.21 -1.38
N ALA A 127 -17.64 -7.13 -0.57
CA ALA A 127 -18.47 -8.25 -1.02
C ALA A 127 -19.80 -8.35 -0.24
N ASP A 128 -20.23 -7.26 0.40
CA ASP A 128 -21.42 -7.23 1.26
C ASP A 128 -21.46 -8.36 2.31
N GLY A 129 -20.28 -8.78 2.76
CA GLY A 129 -20.11 -9.84 3.74
C GLY A 129 -20.25 -11.26 3.20
N ASP A 130 -20.27 -11.49 1.87
CA ASP A 130 -20.42 -12.82 1.27
C ASP A 130 -19.21 -13.75 1.57
N PRO A 131 -19.38 -14.79 2.42
CA PRO A 131 -18.29 -15.70 2.76
C PRO A 131 -17.88 -16.61 1.61
N ALA A 132 -18.64 -16.69 0.51
CA ALA A 132 -18.25 -17.47 -0.67
C ALA A 132 -16.96 -16.95 -1.32
N MET A 133 -16.64 -15.68 -1.13
CA MET A 133 -15.36 -15.07 -1.55
C MET A 133 -14.14 -15.70 -0.86
N LEU A 134 -14.33 -16.41 0.25
CA LEU A 134 -13.28 -17.15 0.96
C LEU A 134 -13.22 -18.63 0.57
N ALA A 135 -13.92 -19.06 -0.48
CA ALA A 135 -13.81 -20.42 -0.98
C ALA A 135 -12.34 -20.71 -1.38
N GLY A 136 -11.79 -21.82 -0.88
CA GLY A 136 -10.37 -22.16 -1.08
C GLY A 136 -9.42 -21.71 0.05
N TYR A 137 -9.89 -20.84 0.97
CA TYR A 137 -9.05 -20.26 2.02
C TYR A 137 -9.54 -20.64 3.43
N PRO A 138 -9.31 -21.89 3.90
CA PRO A 138 -9.89 -22.39 5.14
C PRO A 138 -9.43 -21.64 6.41
N ALA A 139 -8.22 -21.07 6.41
CA ALA A 139 -7.77 -20.22 7.51
C ALA A 139 -8.64 -18.95 7.63
N TYR A 140 -8.82 -18.24 6.52
CA TYR A 140 -9.66 -17.04 6.44
C TYR A 140 -11.12 -17.31 6.76
N GLN A 141 -11.67 -18.46 6.36
CA GLN A 141 -13.01 -18.87 6.78
C GLN A 141 -13.14 -18.99 8.30
N ARG A 142 -12.11 -19.50 9.00
CA ARG A 142 -12.10 -19.55 10.48
C ARG A 142 -12.04 -18.15 11.08
N TYR A 143 -11.22 -17.26 10.53
CA TYR A 143 -11.10 -15.87 10.99
C TYR A 143 -12.40 -15.10 10.80
N TYR A 144 -13.01 -15.20 9.62
CA TYR A 144 -14.33 -14.62 9.37
C TYR A 144 -15.37 -15.15 10.35
N LYS A 145 -15.43 -16.47 10.57
CA LYS A 145 -16.38 -17.06 11.53
C LYS A 145 -16.17 -16.54 12.95
N ALA A 146 -14.91 -16.36 13.35
CA ALA A 146 -14.55 -15.84 14.67
C ALA A 146 -15.07 -14.40 14.89
N ALA A 147 -14.90 -13.52 13.89
CA ALA A 147 -15.44 -12.17 13.92
C ALA A 147 -16.98 -12.15 13.75
N ALA A 148 -17.53 -12.93 12.83
CA ALA A 148 -18.96 -13.01 12.57
C ALA A 148 -19.76 -13.46 13.81
N GLY A 149 -19.17 -14.28 14.69
CA GLY A 149 -19.79 -14.66 15.96
C GLY A 149 -20.03 -13.47 16.92
N LEU A 150 -19.23 -12.41 16.81
CA LEU A 150 -19.44 -11.13 17.52
C LEU A 150 -20.52 -10.29 16.82
N ALA A 151 -20.49 -10.25 15.49
CA ALA A 151 -21.43 -9.52 14.65
C ALA A 151 -22.88 -10.05 14.71
N GLN A 152 -23.10 -11.36 14.86
CA GLN A 152 -24.43 -11.99 14.88
C GLN A 152 -25.36 -11.49 16.01
N ARG A 153 -24.85 -10.64 16.90
CA ARG A 153 -25.57 -10.06 18.05
C ARG A 153 -26.43 -8.85 17.66
N THR A 154 -26.41 -8.47 16.38
CA THR A 154 -27.28 -7.46 15.77
C THR A 154 -27.54 -7.81 14.31
N THR A 155 -28.70 -7.42 13.78
CA THR A 155 -29.02 -7.57 12.35
C THR A 155 -28.59 -6.36 11.52
N HIS A 156 -28.15 -5.28 12.16
CA HIS A 156 -27.80 -4.04 11.48
C HIS A 156 -26.32 -4.02 11.10
N LYS A 157 -26.01 -4.00 9.79
CA LYS A 157 -24.64 -4.12 9.25
C LYS A 157 -23.64 -3.17 9.90
N ARG A 158 -23.93 -1.87 9.99
CA ARG A 158 -23.02 -0.90 10.64
C ARG A 158 -22.72 -1.26 12.10
N LEU A 159 -23.69 -1.79 12.84
CA LEU A 159 -23.46 -2.20 14.24
C LEU A 159 -22.61 -3.47 14.33
N GLN A 160 -22.68 -4.33 13.31
CA GLN A 160 -21.81 -5.51 13.20
C GLN A 160 -20.35 -5.10 12.97
N GLU A 161 -20.13 -4.18 12.02
CA GLU A 161 -18.82 -3.60 11.72
C GLU A 161 -18.24 -2.93 12.97
N LEU A 162 -19.03 -2.10 13.65
CA LEU A 162 -18.62 -1.40 14.88
C LEU A 162 -18.27 -2.36 16.02
N ALA A 163 -19.03 -3.45 16.17
CA ALA A 163 -18.76 -4.49 17.16
C ALA A 163 -17.42 -5.18 16.91
N VAL A 164 -17.14 -5.54 15.66
CA VAL A 164 -15.89 -6.22 15.28
C VAL A 164 -14.70 -5.28 15.40
N GLU A 165 -14.81 -4.04 14.89
CA GLU A 165 -13.78 -3.01 15.01
C GLU A 165 -13.43 -2.70 16.46
N THR A 166 -14.44 -2.38 17.28
CA THR A 166 -14.21 -2.01 18.68
C THR A 166 -13.63 -3.18 19.46
N THR A 167 -14.08 -4.41 19.19
CA THR A 167 -13.50 -5.60 19.82
C THR A 167 -12.03 -5.75 19.46
N ALA A 168 -11.68 -5.63 18.17
CA ALA A 168 -10.31 -5.74 17.70
C ALA A 168 -9.41 -4.67 18.33
N ARG A 169 -9.85 -3.41 18.29
CA ARG A 169 -9.15 -2.26 18.89
C ARG A 169 -8.93 -2.49 20.38
N VAL A 170 -9.96 -2.82 21.15
CA VAL A 170 -9.83 -3.06 22.60
C VAL A 170 -8.92 -4.26 22.93
N CYS A 171 -8.90 -5.29 22.10
CA CYS A 171 -7.96 -6.41 22.27
C CYS A 171 -6.51 -6.00 21.99
N MET A 172 -6.28 -5.05 21.09
CA MET A 172 -4.97 -4.51 20.71
C MET A 172 -4.53 -3.28 21.55
N GLN A 173 -5.46 -2.65 22.28
CA GLN A 173 -5.23 -1.46 23.10
C GLN A 173 -4.74 -1.84 24.51
N THR A 174 -3.50 -2.36 24.57
CA THR A 174 -2.91 -2.96 25.77
C THR A 174 -1.72 -2.14 26.31
N PRO A 175 -1.35 -2.28 27.60
CA PRO A 175 -0.12 -1.68 28.14
C PRO A 175 1.20 -2.25 27.59
N ALA A 176 1.16 -3.20 26.65
CA ALA A 176 2.37 -3.89 26.17
C ALA A 176 3.41 -2.92 25.58
N LEU A 177 2.98 -1.89 24.86
CA LEU A 177 3.89 -0.88 24.30
C LEU A 177 4.67 -0.14 25.39
N GLU A 178 3.98 0.31 26.43
CA GLU A 178 4.62 0.99 27.57
C GLU A 178 5.69 0.08 28.20
N ARG A 179 5.36 -1.20 28.45
CA ARG A 179 6.29 -2.16 29.05
C ARG A 179 7.53 -2.37 28.20
N VAL A 180 7.38 -2.54 26.89
CA VAL A 180 8.56 -2.74 26.01
C VAL A 180 9.39 -1.46 25.91
N LEU A 181 8.77 -0.28 25.98
CA LEU A 181 9.49 1.00 26.01
C LEU A 181 10.27 1.18 27.32
N GLU A 182 9.69 0.84 28.47
CA GLU A 182 10.38 0.86 29.78
C GLU A 182 11.55 -0.11 29.84
N ALA A 183 11.42 -1.27 29.19
CA ALA A 183 12.49 -2.25 29.04
C ALA A 183 13.47 -1.92 27.89
N GLY A 184 13.34 -0.75 27.25
CA GLY A 184 14.28 -0.24 26.27
C GLY A 184 14.24 -0.95 24.91
N LEU A 185 13.12 -1.56 24.52
CA LEU A 185 12.93 -2.27 23.25
C LEU A 185 13.87 -3.47 23.04
N SER A 186 14.26 -4.15 24.13
CA SER A 186 15.07 -5.37 24.02
C SER A 186 14.24 -6.55 23.51
N PRO A 187 14.84 -7.51 22.79
CA PRO A 187 14.12 -8.73 22.37
C PRO A 187 13.44 -9.45 23.55
N GLU A 188 14.08 -9.49 24.71
CA GLU A 188 13.57 -10.14 25.93
C GLU A 188 12.34 -9.45 26.50
N SER A 189 12.19 -8.14 26.29
CA SER A 189 11.04 -7.39 26.79
C SER A 189 9.71 -7.91 26.21
N THR A 190 9.72 -8.38 24.96
CA THR A 190 8.53 -9.02 24.36
C THR A 190 8.15 -10.30 25.10
N SER A 191 9.11 -11.13 25.51
CA SER A 191 8.86 -12.36 26.26
C SER A 191 8.21 -12.11 27.63
N GLY A 192 8.42 -10.91 28.19
CA GLY A 192 7.83 -10.47 29.46
C GLY A 192 6.36 -10.04 29.37
N ILE A 193 5.77 -9.96 28.17
CA ILE A 193 4.38 -9.51 28.01
C ILE A 193 3.42 -10.52 28.68
N PRO A 194 2.64 -10.09 29.69
CA PRO A 194 1.69 -10.93 30.40
C PRO A 194 0.66 -11.55 29.47
N ARG A 195 0.16 -12.74 29.83
CA ARG A 195 -0.83 -13.47 29.02
C ARG A 195 -2.07 -12.63 28.69
N PHE A 196 -2.58 -11.85 29.65
CA PHE A 196 -3.78 -11.00 29.48
C PHE A 196 -3.54 -9.69 28.72
N GLU A 197 -2.30 -9.39 28.35
CA GLU A 197 -1.94 -8.30 27.44
C GLU A 197 -1.72 -8.78 26.00
N ARG A 198 -1.83 -10.09 25.74
CA ARG A 198 -1.72 -10.68 24.41
C ARG A 198 -3.06 -10.56 23.69
N PRO A 199 -3.13 -9.93 22.51
CA PRO A 199 -4.41 -9.62 21.86
C PRO A 199 -5.29 -10.84 21.59
N ASP A 200 -4.73 -11.98 21.17
CA ASP A 200 -5.49 -13.21 20.92
C ASP A 200 -6.07 -13.86 22.19
N GLU A 201 -5.46 -13.62 23.36
CA GLU A 201 -6.06 -14.05 24.63
C GLU A 201 -7.27 -13.20 24.98
N ARG A 202 -7.14 -11.87 24.82
CA ARG A 202 -8.22 -10.91 25.07
C ARG A 202 -9.39 -11.16 24.13
N PHE A 203 -9.11 -11.45 22.86
CA PHE A 203 -10.12 -11.79 21.87
C PHE A 203 -10.91 -13.04 22.27
N ARG A 204 -10.23 -14.09 22.75
CA ARG A 204 -10.88 -15.29 23.28
C ARG A 204 -11.74 -15.01 24.51
N LEU A 205 -11.29 -14.14 25.42
CA LEU A 205 -12.08 -13.72 26.59
C LEU A 205 -13.37 -13.00 26.15
N VAL A 206 -13.28 -12.08 25.20
CA VAL A 206 -14.46 -11.38 24.65
C VAL A 206 -15.41 -12.39 24.01
N GLN A 207 -14.93 -13.30 23.17
CA GLN A 207 -15.78 -14.31 22.54
C GLN A 207 -16.48 -15.23 23.55
N ALA A 208 -15.84 -15.53 24.67
CA ALA A 208 -16.40 -16.39 25.72
C ALA A 208 -17.42 -15.68 26.62
N HIS A 209 -17.34 -14.35 26.75
CA HIS A 209 -18.04 -13.61 27.80
C HIS A 209 -18.89 -12.41 27.33
N ALA A 210 -18.77 -11.99 26.06
CA ALA A 210 -19.65 -11.01 25.43
C ALA A 210 -20.92 -11.70 24.89
N ASP A 211 -21.76 -12.16 25.81
CA ASP A 211 -23.03 -12.82 25.51
C ASP A 211 -24.13 -11.83 25.09
N GLY A 212 -25.36 -12.34 24.87
CA GLY A 212 -26.48 -11.52 24.42
C GLY A 212 -26.87 -10.41 25.42
N ASP A 213 -26.73 -10.68 26.72
CA ASP A 213 -27.04 -9.71 27.77
C ASP A 213 -26.00 -8.58 27.77
N PHE A 214 -24.72 -8.91 27.60
CA PHE A 214 -23.66 -7.94 27.41
C PHE A 214 -23.93 -7.01 26.21
N TRP A 215 -24.20 -7.57 25.03
CA TRP A 215 -24.43 -6.76 23.83
C TRP A 215 -25.69 -5.91 23.92
N THR A 216 -26.75 -6.42 24.55
CA THR A 216 -27.96 -5.63 24.79
C THR A 216 -27.65 -4.41 25.65
N ALA A 217 -26.94 -4.62 26.78
CA ALA A 217 -26.53 -3.52 27.66
C ALA A 217 -25.59 -2.53 26.96
N ALA A 218 -24.63 -3.03 26.17
CA ALA A 218 -23.71 -2.20 25.42
C ALA A 218 -24.42 -1.33 24.37
N TRP A 219 -25.38 -1.88 23.63
CA TRP A 219 -26.15 -1.11 22.65
C TRP A 219 -27.13 -0.13 23.29
N ASP A 220 -27.73 -0.46 24.43
CA ASP A 220 -28.55 0.49 25.18
C ASP A 220 -27.72 1.67 25.70
N ARG A 221 -26.47 1.39 26.15
CA ARG A 221 -25.52 2.44 26.51
C ARG A 221 -25.16 3.31 25.30
N CYS A 222 -24.81 2.71 24.17
CA CYS A 222 -24.50 3.44 22.93
C CYS A 222 -25.67 4.31 22.46
N ARG A 223 -26.90 3.77 22.49
CA ARG A 223 -28.12 4.51 22.17
C ARG A 223 -28.32 5.70 23.10
N SER A 224 -28.07 5.51 24.41
CA SER A 224 -28.18 6.59 25.39
C SER A 224 -27.18 7.73 25.13
N GLU A 225 -25.94 7.40 24.79
CA GLU A 225 -24.89 8.40 24.50
C GLU A 225 -25.13 9.10 23.16
N ALA A 226 -25.56 8.38 22.13
CA ALA A 226 -25.90 8.94 20.82
C ALA A 226 -27.17 9.83 20.84
N GLY A 227 -28.09 9.59 21.78
CA GLY A 227 -29.37 10.30 21.88
C GLY A 227 -30.16 10.24 20.58
N ALA A 228 -30.59 11.40 20.07
CA ALA A 228 -31.33 11.50 18.81
C ALA A 228 -30.49 11.08 17.58
N GLY A 229 -29.16 11.11 17.67
CA GLY A 229 -28.25 10.68 16.61
C GLY A 229 -28.28 9.18 16.36
N TRP A 230 -28.75 8.37 17.31
CA TRP A 230 -28.79 6.91 17.17
C TRP A 230 -29.58 6.44 15.95
N THR A 231 -30.76 7.02 15.71
CA THR A 231 -31.58 6.65 14.53
C THR A 231 -30.87 6.99 13.22
N ARG A 232 -30.12 8.10 13.19
CA ARG A 232 -29.35 8.53 12.03
C ARG A 232 -28.17 7.60 11.75
N LEU A 233 -27.49 7.13 12.80
CA LEU A 233 -26.43 6.12 12.69
C LEU A 233 -26.93 4.82 12.02
N LEU A 234 -28.16 4.43 12.31
CA LEU A 234 -28.81 3.24 11.73
C LEU A 234 -29.41 3.48 10.34
N ASP A 235 -29.38 4.71 9.83
CA ASP A 235 -29.86 5.02 8.50
C ASP A 235 -28.69 4.99 7.52
N ALA A 236 -28.66 3.97 6.67
CA ALA A 236 -27.60 3.78 5.67
C ALA A 236 -27.50 4.93 4.66
N GLU A 237 -28.57 5.70 4.46
CA GLU A 237 -28.61 6.83 3.53
C GLU A 237 -28.25 8.16 4.21
N ALA A 238 -28.29 8.22 5.54
CA ALA A 238 -27.97 9.43 6.25
C ALA A 238 -26.46 9.70 6.23
N PRO A 239 -26.04 10.97 6.03
CA PRO A 239 -24.63 11.33 6.15
C PRO A 239 -24.20 11.09 7.59
N ASP A 240 -23.00 10.53 7.74
CA ASP A 240 -22.40 10.27 9.04
C ASP A 240 -22.26 11.56 9.84
N ASP A 241 -22.49 11.45 11.15
CA ASP A 241 -22.26 12.52 12.11
C ASP A 241 -21.06 12.11 12.96
N PRO A 242 -19.88 12.72 12.75
CA PRO A 242 -18.64 12.32 13.43
C PRO A 242 -18.76 12.34 14.95
N ALA A 243 -19.54 13.27 15.51
CA ALA A 243 -19.72 13.37 16.96
C ALA A 243 -20.56 12.20 17.50
N VAL A 244 -21.60 11.79 16.78
CA VAL A 244 -22.41 10.61 17.14
C VAL A 244 -21.59 9.34 17.01
N TRP A 245 -20.81 9.21 15.93
CA TRP A 245 -19.92 8.07 15.71
C TRP A 245 -18.91 7.95 16.86
N GLN A 246 -18.21 9.04 17.18
CA GLN A 246 -17.25 9.07 18.27
C GLN A 246 -17.89 8.69 19.62
N ALA A 247 -19.06 9.24 19.94
CA ALA A 247 -19.75 8.95 21.19
C ALA A 247 -20.12 7.46 21.32
N VAL A 248 -20.64 6.85 20.24
CA VAL A 248 -20.97 5.42 20.21
C VAL A 248 -19.72 4.55 20.34
N THR A 249 -18.68 4.87 19.59
CA THR A 249 -17.43 4.10 19.60
C THR A 249 -16.74 4.16 20.97
N HIS A 250 -16.70 5.32 21.62
CA HIS A 250 -16.18 5.46 22.98
C HIS A 250 -17.03 4.68 23.99
N ALA A 251 -18.36 4.79 23.91
CA ALA A 251 -19.25 4.05 24.80
C ALA A 251 -19.07 2.53 24.68
N LEU A 252 -18.92 2.02 23.45
CA LEU A 252 -18.70 0.60 23.20
C LEU A 252 -17.31 0.16 23.66
N HIS A 253 -16.28 0.99 23.44
CA HIS A 253 -14.93 0.78 23.93
C HIS A 253 -14.92 0.61 25.46
N ASP A 254 -15.59 1.51 26.19
CA ASP A 254 -15.65 1.47 27.66
C ASP A 254 -16.36 0.21 28.18
N GLN A 255 -17.44 -0.24 27.51
CA GLN A 255 -18.13 -1.49 27.88
C GLN A 255 -17.22 -2.71 27.68
N MET A 256 -16.50 -2.76 26.57
CA MET A 256 -15.58 -3.85 26.25
C MET A 256 -14.36 -3.84 27.18
N ALA A 257 -13.85 -2.65 27.51
CA ALA A 257 -12.79 -2.47 28.48
C ALA A 257 -13.23 -2.93 29.88
N GLY A 258 -14.45 -2.58 30.30
CA GLY A 258 -15.05 -3.07 31.53
C GLY A 258 -15.20 -4.59 31.57
N LEU A 259 -15.59 -5.21 30.44
CA LEU A 259 -15.64 -6.67 30.32
C LEU A 259 -14.26 -7.30 30.54
N LEU A 260 -13.23 -6.82 29.83
CA LEU A 260 -11.85 -7.33 29.96
C LEU A 260 -11.25 -7.08 31.36
N GLY A 261 -11.57 -5.93 31.98
CA GLY A 261 -11.13 -5.59 33.33
C GLY A 261 -11.59 -6.58 34.40
N ARG A 262 -12.71 -7.29 34.20
CA ARG A 262 -13.17 -8.37 35.11
C ARG A 262 -12.24 -9.60 35.11
N TYR A 263 -11.33 -9.69 34.14
CA TYR A 263 -10.37 -10.77 33.97
C TYR A 263 -8.92 -10.26 34.09
N ASP A 264 -8.73 -9.14 34.79
CA ASP A 264 -7.42 -8.48 34.98
C ASP A 264 -6.71 -8.12 33.65
N ALA A 265 -7.46 -7.99 32.55
CA ALA A 265 -6.95 -7.56 31.25
C ALA A 265 -7.14 -6.05 31.10
N THR A 266 -6.16 -5.27 31.59
CA THR A 266 -6.18 -3.80 31.50
C THR A 266 -6.23 -3.33 30.05
N VAL A 267 -7.13 -2.40 29.76
CA VAL A 267 -7.26 -1.72 28.47
C VAL A 267 -6.91 -0.26 28.67
N LEU A 268 -6.06 0.28 27.79
CA LEU A 268 -5.78 1.73 27.77
C LEU A 268 -7.03 2.48 27.29
N ALA A 269 -7.14 3.78 27.57
CA ALA A 269 -8.20 4.59 26.99
C ALA A 269 -8.09 4.63 25.46
N TYR A 270 -9.21 4.99 24.81
CA TYR A 270 -9.40 4.88 23.35
C TYR A 270 -8.22 5.45 22.54
N ASP A 271 -7.78 6.67 22.87
CA ASP A 271 -6.71 7.39 22.17
C ASP A 271 -5.38 7.44 22.96
N GLU A 272 -5.26 6.71 24.07
CA GLU A 272 -4.06 6.75 24.93
C GLU A 272 -2.82 6.18 24.23
N HIS A 273 -2.99 5.40 23.15
CA HIS A 273 -1.89 4.93 22.33
C HIS A 273 -1.05 6.08 21.75
N ARG A 274 -1.66 7.24 21.48
CA ARG A 274 -1.02 8.42 20.91
C ARG A 274 0.14 8.94 21.76
N GLU A 275 -0.03 8.96 23.09
CA GLU A 275 1.02 9.40 24.01
C GLU A 275 2.25 8.48 23.94
N PHE A 276 2.00 7.18 23.78
CA PHE A 276 3.05 6.18 23.64
C PHE A 276 3.70 6.18 22.25
N THR A 277 2.99 6.56 21.19
CA THR A 277 3.53 6.65 19.82
C THR A 277 4.72 7.58 19.73
N ALA A 278 4.58 8.81 20.25
CA ALA A 278 5.66 9.80 20.23
C ALA A 278 6.89 9.28 20.99
N ARG A 279 6.68 8.74 22.20
CA ARG A 279 7.74 8.11 22.99
C ARG A 279 8.38 6.93 22.27
N ALA A 280 7.61 6.14 21.53
CA ALA A 280 8.09 5.01 20.76
C ALA A 280 9.00 5.45 19.60
N ILE A 281 8.60 6.49 18.87
CA ILE A 281 9.42 7.10 17.82
C ILE A 281 10.74 7.60 18.41
N ASP A 282 10.69 8.38 19.49
CA ASP A 282 11.90 8.92 20.14
C ASP A 282 12.84 7.80 20.63
N THR A 283 12.27 6.77 21.25
CA THR A 283 13.04 5.61 21.76
C THR A 283 13.67 4.82 20.60
N LEU A 284 12.92 4.60 19.51
CA LEU A 284 13.42 3.94 18.31
C LEU A 284 14.55 4.74 17.66
N GLN A 285 14.39 6.06 17.51
CA GLN A 285 15.41 6.93 16.93
C GLN A 285 16.67 7.00 17.78
N ALA A 286 16.54 7.04 19.11
CA ALA A 286 17.69 7.00 20.02
C ALA A 286 18.44 5.66 19.93
N ARG A 287 17.71 4.55 19.77
CA ARG A 287 18.28 3.20 19.70
C ARG A 287 18.87 2.84 18.32
N ALA A 288 18.22 3.29 17.25
CA ALA A 288 18.58 3.01 15.86
C ALA A 288 18.50 4.30 15.01
N PRO A 289 19.45 5.23 15.16
CA PRO A 289 19.39 6.53 14.48
C PRO A 289 19.35 6.44 12.94
N HIS A 290 19.93 5.40 12.36
CA HIS A 290 19.89 5.12 10.92
C HIS A 290 18.49 4.68 10.41
N HIS A 291 17.53 4.48 11.30
CA HIS A 291 16.11 4.25 11.01
C HIS A 291 15.23 5.48 11.28
N THR A 292 15.80 6.66 11.49
CA THR A 292 15.03 7.90 11.61
C THR A 292 14.09 8.08 10.41
N GLY A 293 12.82 8.40 10.68
CA GLY A 293 11.79 8.58 9.65
C GLY A 293 11.16 7.28 9.13
N ARG A 294 11.64 6.08 9.52
CA ARG A 294 11.05 4.82 9.06
C ARG A 294 9.71 4.51 9.71
N LEU A 295 9.56 4.80 11.00
CA LEU A 295 8.27 4.64 11.67
C LEU A 295 7.38 5.85 11.35
N LEU A 296 6.49 5.68 10.38
CA LEU A 296 5.49 6.67 10.02
C LEU A 296 4.22 6.42 10.83
N ALA A 297 4.11 7.00 12.03
CA ALA A 297 2.83 7.02 12.71
C ALA A 297 1.81 7.87 11.93
N SER A 298 0.52 7.53 12.02
CA SER A 298 -0.54 8.46 11.62
C SER A 298 -0.32 9.78 12.38
N GLN A 299 -0.29 10.89 11.63
CA GLN A 299 -0.23 12.22 12.23
C GLN A 299 -1.67 12.74 12.31
N ASP A 300 -2.31 12.53 13.45
CA ASP A 300 -3.72 12.90 13.68
C ASP A 300 -3.95 14.42 13.84
N SER A 301 -3.10 15.25 13.23
CA SER A 301 -3.37 16.68 13.10
C SER A 301 -4.43 16.98 12.02
N ALA A 302 -4.78 15.98 11.21
CA ALA A 302 -5.82 16.11 10.19
C ALA A 302 -7.21 15.91 10.82
N GLU A 303 -8.22 16.60 10.29
CA GLU A 303 -9.62 16.36 10.66
C GLU A 303 -9.96 14.86 10.49
N VAL A 304 -10.81 14.30 11.36
CA VAL A 304 -11.14 12.84 11.41
C VAL A 304 -11.46 12.25 10.04
N ASP A 305 -12.07 13.04 9.14
CA ASP A 305 -12.42 12.60 7.79
C ASP A 305 -11.18 12.35 6.90
N VAL A 306 -10.06 13.05 7.12
CA VAL A 306 -8.83 12.89 6.33
C VAL A 306 -8.02 11.67 6.77
N GLU A 307 -8.09 11.29 8.04
CA GLU A 307 -7.36 10.14 8.63
C GLU A 307 -7.71 8.83 7.90
N ALA A 308 -8.97 8.65 7.50
CA ALA A 308 -9.43 7.48 6.74
C ALA A 308 -8.74 7.33 5.37
N TYR A 309 -8.25 8.43 4.79
CA TYR A 309 -7.53 8.41 3.52
C TYR A 309 -6.02 8.20 3.70
N GLU A 310 -5.44 8.65 4.81
CA GLU A 310 -4.00 8.58 5.06
C GLU A 310 -3.46 7.16 5.08
N VAL A 311 -4.26 6.17 5.48
CA VAL A 311 -3.85 4.77 5.43
C VAL A 311 -3.42 4.37 4.01
N TRP A 312 -4.15 4.83 2.98
CA TRP A 312 -3.96 4.48 1.57
C TRP A 312 -2.67 4.99 0.94
N ARG A 313 -1.98 5.94 1.58
CA ARG A 313 -0.64 6.38 1.14
C ARG A 313 0.42 5.27 1.27
N ARG A 314 0.12 4.21 2.02
CA ARG A 314 1.02 3.07 2.22
C ARG A 314 0.78 1.93 1.25
N GLU A 315 -0.10 2.09 0.27
CA GLU A 315 -0.23 1.11 -0.81
C GLU A 315 1.05 1.08 -1.67
N ARG A 316 1.56 -0.13 -1.88
CA ARG A 316 2.55 -0.46 -2.91
C ARG A 316 1.94 -1.45 -3.89
N LEU A 317 1.58 -1.00 -5.08
CA LEU A 317 1.14 -1.87 -6.17
C LEU A 317 2.36 -2.57 -6.76
N VAL A 318 2.49 -3.88 -6.52
CA VAL A 318 3.58 -4.68 -7.09
C VAL A 318 3.12 -5.29 -8.41
N VAL A 319 3.64 -4.74 -9.51
CA VAL A 319 3.34 -5.20 -10.86
C VAL A 319 4.24 -6.35 -11.32
N ARG A 320 5.37 -6.59 -10.62
CA ARG A 320 6.24 -7.73 -10.88
C ARG A 320 6.79 -8.33 -9.60
N GLU A 321 6.87 -9.64 -9.50
CA GLU A 321 7.38 -10.31 -8.30
C GLU A 321 8.86 -10.01 -8.00
N VAL A 322 9.68 -9.91 -9.05
CA VAL A 322 11.11 -9.61 -8.93
C VAL A 322 11.44 -8.39 -9.79
N PRO A 323 12.30 -7.46 -9.34
CA PRO A 323 12.79 -6.38 -10.19
C PRO A 323 13.44 -6.92 -11.47
N ARG A 324 13.20 -6.26 -12.62
CA ARG A 324 13.90 -6.62 -13.86
C ARG A 324 15.39 -6.35 -13.72
N ARG A 325 16.20 -7.19 -14.36
CA ARG A 325 17.63 -6.90 -14.52
C ARG A 325 17.79 -5.61 -15.30
N ALA A 326 18.74 -4.79 -14.89
CA ALA A 326 19.08 -3.56 -15.60
C ALA A 326 20.58 -3.29 -15.58
N VAL A 327 21.04 -2.57 -16.59
CA VAL A 327 22.42 -2.12 -16.73
C VAL A 327 22.48 -0.62 -17.00
N ILE A 328 23.48 0.04 -16.44
CA ILE A 328 23.71 1.47 -16.70
C ILE A 328 24.63 1.60 -17.90
N ARG A 329 24.19 2.41 -18.88
CA ARG A 329 24.98 2.85 -20.02
C ARG A 329 25.15 4.36 -19.98
N THR A 330 26.13 4.87 -20.70
CA THR A 330 26.24 6.29 -21.04
C THR A 330 25.84 6.51 -22.48
N LEU A 331 25.50 7.76 -22.86
CA LEU A 331 25.20 8.08 -24.26
C LEU A 331 26.39 7.76 -25.20
N ARG A 332 27.62 7.79 -24.68
CA ARG A 332 28.82 7.39 -25.43
C ARG A 332 28.84 5.91 -25.78
N ASP A 333 28.33 5.06 -24.90
CA ASP A 333 28.28 3.61 -25.12
C ASP A 333 27.31 3.27 -26.28
N LEU A 334 26.22 4.04 -26.41
CA LEU A 334 25.26 3.89 -27.51
C LEU A 334 25.78 4.35 -28.87
N ALA A 335 26.77 5.25 -28.92
CA ALA A 335 27.36 5.68 -30.19
C ALA A 335 28.06 4.51 -30.92
N VAL A 336 28.43 3.45 -30.18
CA VAL A 336 29.03 2.23 -30.72
C VAL A 336 27.97 1.24 -31.22
N ALA A 337 26.84 1.11 -30.52
CA ALA A 337 25.74 0.21 -30.88
C ALA A 337 24.78 0.78 -31.94
N GLY A 338 24.72 2.10 -32.07
CA GLY A 338 23.85 2.83 -33.00
C GLY A 338 22.56 3.32 -32.34
N ARG A 339 22.22 4.60 -32.56
CA ARG A 339 21.07 5.29 -31.93
C ARG A 339 19.69 4.71 -32.28
N ALA A 340 19.60 3.85 -33.29
CA ALA A 340 18.37 3.13 -33.61
C ALA A 340 17.95 2.17 -32.49
N ALA A 341 18.90 1.72 -31.65
CA ALA A 341 18.65 0.85 -30.52
C ALA A 341 17.75 1.51 -29.45
N LEU A 342 17.71 2.85 -29.38
CA LEU A 342 16.90 3.61 -28.42
C LEU A 342 15.38 3.62 -28.72
N VAL A 343 14.97 3.09 -29.86
CA VAL A 343 13.58 3.20 -30.30
C VAL A 343 12.76 2.00 -29.82
N SER A 344 11.73 2.29 -29.05
CA SER A 344 10.68 1.35 -28.66
C SER A 344 9.45 1.48 -29.58
N GLY A 345 8.68 0.39 -29.70
CA GLY A 345 7.49 0.33 -30.54
C GLY A 345 7.79 0.25 -32.05
N ASP A 346 6.72 0.08 -32.84
CA ASP A 346 6.77 -0.08 -34.28
C ASP A 346 5.99 1.02 -35.03
N GLY A 347 6.30 1.20 -36.33
CA GLY A 347 5.57 2.11 -37.21
C GLY A 347 5.36 3.52 -36.64
N GLU A 348 4.10 3.93 -36.53
CA GLU A 348 3.68 5.24 -36.02
C GLU A 348 3.78 5.35 -34.48
N ARG A 349 3.91 4.21 -33.78
CA ARG A 349 4.12 4.15 -32.33
C ARG A 349 5.60 4.16 -31.95
N ALA A 350 6.51 4.25 -32.92
CA ALA A 350 7.94 4.30 -32.66
C ALA A 350 8.33 5.57 -31.86
N HIS A 351 8.93 5.37 -30.68
CA HIS A 351 9.30 6.46 -29.77
C HIS A 351 10.58 6.13 -28.99
N VAL A 352 11.17 7.13 -28.35
CA VAL A 352 12.22 6.95 -27.33
C VAL A 352 11.57 7.20 -25.98
N PHE A 353 11.68 6.26 -25.05
CA PHE A 353 11.18 6.42 -23.70
C PHE A 353 12.32 6.76 -22.73
N GLY A 354 12.05 7.65 -21.80
CA GLY A 354 12.97 7.96 -20.71
C GLY A 354 12.23 8.36 -19.45
N THR A 355 12.95 8.30 -18.34
CA THR A 355 12.42 8.71 -17.03
C THR A 355 13.36 9.66 -16.33
N ALA A 356 12.80 10.62 -15.61
CA ALA A 356 13.50 11.40 -14.61
C ALA A 356 13.03 10.96 -13.22
N ARG A 357 13.96 10.42 -12.41
CA ARG A 357 13.69 9.85 -11.09
C ARG A 357 14.86 10.14 -10.14
N PRO A 358 14.64 10.19 -8.81
CA PRO A 358 15.73 10.08 -7.86
C PRO A 358 16.51 8.77 -8.05
N ALA A 359 17.84 8.80 -7.94
CA ALA A 359 18.68 7.62 -8.21
C ALA A 359 18.36 6.42 -7.31
N PHE A 360 18.02 6.64 -6.03
CA PHE A 360 17.59 5.57 -5.13
C PHE A 360 16.29 4.89 -5.58
N ARG A 361 15.39 5.58 -6.29
CA ARG A 361 14.17 4.96 -6.84
C ARG A 361 14.51 3.96 -7.93
N LEU A 362 15.49 4.26 -8.80
CA LEU A 362 15.94 3.27 -9.79
C LEU A 362 16.47 2.00 -9.11
N LEU A 363 17.21 2.14 -8.01
CA LEU A 363 17.70 0.99 -7.22
C LEU A 363 16.58 0.14 -6.59
N GLN A 364 15.41 0.74 -6.34
CA GLN A 364 14.22 0.01 -5.85
C GLN A 364 13.46 -0.68 -6.99
N GLN A 365 13.50 -0.11 -8.20
CA GLN A 365 12.74 -0.61 -9.34
C GLN A 365 13.46 -1.69 -10.15
N PHE A 366 14.79 -1.73 -10.12
CA PHE A 366 15.58 -2.63 -10.97
C PHE A 366 16.69 -3.37 -10.23
N ALA A 367 16.98 -4.59 -10.68
CA ALA A 367 18.08 -5.42 -10.24
C ALA A 367 19.36 -5.09 -11.03
N PHE A 368 20.14 -4.14 -10.50
CA PHE A 368 21.41 -3.73 -11.09
C PHE A 368 22.60 -4.62 -10.70
N SER A 369 23.64 -4.64 -11.55
CA SER A 369 24.95 -5.20 -11.21
C SER A 369 25.55 -4.50 -9.99
N ALA A 370 26.45 -5.16 -9.24
CA ALA A 370 27.09 -4.57 -8.07
C ALA A 370 27.78 -3.22 -8.37
N ARG A 371 28.39 -3.10 -9.56
CA ARG A 371 29.03 -1.87 -10.03
C ARG A 371 28.02 -0.74 -10.27
N ASP A 372 26.93 -1.03 -10.95
CA ASP A 372 25.91 -0.03 -11.27
C ASP A 372 25.14 0.38 -10.01
N ARG A 373 24.96 -0.56 -9.06
CA ARG A 373 24.41 -0.25 -7.74
C ARG A 373 25.23 0.78 -6.98
N VAL A 374 26.56 0.63 -6.96
CA VAL A 374 27.46 1.63 -6.35
C VAL A 374 27.30 2.98 -7.05
N THR A 375 27.30 2.99 -8.38
CA THR A 375 27.17 4.21 -9.19
C THR A 375 25.88 5.00 -8.87
N LEU A 376 24.75 4.31 -8.75
CA LEU A 376 23.47 4.95 -8.39
C LEU A 376 23.38 5.28 -6.89
N ALA A 377 23.96 4.45 -6.02
CA ALA A 377 23.95 4.69 -4.58
C ALA A 377 24.72 5.97 -4.22
N ASP A 378 25.85 6.23 -4.90
CA ASP A 378 26.66 7.44 -4.72
C ASP A 378 25.87 8.72 -5.08
N LYS A 379 24.86 8.62 -5.94
CA LYS A 379 23.97 9.74 -6.31
C LYS A 379 22.85 9.98 -5.31
N GLY A 380 22.48 8.99 -4.51
CA GLY A 380 21.45 9.11 -3.47
C GLY A 380 20.12 9.66 -3.99
N ALA A 381 19.74 10.86 -3.53
CA ALA A 381 18.48 11.52 -3.86
C ALA A 381 18.54 12.40 -5.13
N GLU A 382 19.71 12.51 -5.78
CA GLU A 382 19.86 13.27 -7.03
C GLU A 382 18.89 12.73 -8.10
N THR A 383 18.14 13.63 -8.75
CA THR A 383 17.32 13.26 -9.90
C THR A 383 18.21 12.99 -11.11
N VAL A 384 18.13 11.75 -11.62
CA VAL A 384 18.81 11.30 -12.83
C VAL A 384 17.82 11.17 -13.97
N VAL A 385 18.29 11.43 -15.19
CA VAL A 385 17.52 11.20 -16.43
C VAL A 385 18.11 9.99 -17.14
N VAL A 386 17.29 8.97 -17.36
CA VAL A 386 17.68 7.76 -18.08
C VAL A 386 16.78 7.54 -19.29
N LEU A 387 17.37 7.19 -20.43
CA LEU A 387 16.63 6.63 -21.56
C LEU A 387 16.60 5.11 -21.42
N ARG A 388 15.46 4.49 -21.69
CA ARG A 388 15.24 3.06 -21.43
C ARG A 388 14.96 2.31 -22.71
N THR A 389 15.55 1.13 -22.80
CA THR A 389 15.27 0.11 -23.82
C THR A 389 15.27 -1.25 -23.16
N ILE A 390 14.60 -2.21 -23.78
CA ILE A 390 14.61 -3.61 -23.35
C ILE A 390 15.29 -4.39 -24.45
N ASP A 391 16.30 -5.19 -24.10
CA ASP A 391 16.96 -6.08 -25.05
C ASP A 391 16.18 -7.39 -25.28
N ASP A 392 16.69 -8.24 -26.16
CA ASP A 392 16.05 -9.52 -26.51
C ASP A 392 15.96 -10.50 -25.30
N ASP A 393 16.81 -10.33 -24.29
CA ASP A 393 16.83 -11.12 -23.05
C ASP A 393 15.89 -10.54 -21.97
N GLY A 394 15.25 -9.40 -22.24
CA GLY A 394 14.37 -8.71 -21.31
C GLY A 394 15.09 -7.87 -20.24
N GLU A 395 16.40 -7.66 -20.37
CA GLU A 395 17.22 -6.77 -19.54
C GLU A 395 16.98 -5.31 -19.97
N VAL A 396 16.79 -4.43 -18.97
CA VAL A 396 16.52 -3.02 -19.19
C VAL A 396 17.84 -2.26 -19.30
N GLU A 397 18.17 -1.74 -20.46
CA GLU A 397 19.31 -0.84 -20.61
C GLU A 397 18.90 0.59 -20.22
N CYS A 398 19.50 1.11 -19.16
CA CYS A 398 19.28 2.46 -18.65
C CYS A 398 20.43 3.37 -19.08
N THR A 399 20.24 4.12 -20.16
CA THR A 399 21.23 5.10 -20.63
C THR A 399 21.11 6.38 -19.81
N LEU A 400 22.05 6.56 -18.88
CA LEU A 400 22.15 7.73 -18.03
C LEU A 400 22.65 8.93 -18.84
N LEU A 401 21.87 10.03 -18.80
CA LEU A 401 22.21 11.30 -19.41
C LEU A 401 22.90 12.21 -18.37
N ALA A 402 24.07 12.74 -18.72
CA ALA A 402 24.87 13.59 -17.83
C ALA A 402 24.25 14.99 -17.69
N ASP A 403 23.69 15.53 -18.77
CA ASP A 403 23.19 16.89 -18.84
C ASP A 403 22.07 17.08 -19.90
N PRO A 404 21.33 18.21 -19.86
CA PRO A 404 20.28 18.52 -20.83
C PRO A 404 20.73 18.52 -22.30
N GLY A 405 22.00 18.82 -22.56
CA GLY A 405 22.60 18.81 -23.90
C GLY A 405 22.61 17.41 -24.51
N GLU A 406 22.82 16.38 -23.70
CA GLU A 406 22.73 14.99 -24.16
C GLU A 406 21.31 14.61 -24.61
N LEU A 407 20.28 15.02 -23.87
CA LEU A 407 18.89 14.82 -24.30
C LEU A 407 18.59 15.61 -25.58
N ALA A 408 19.07 16.86 -25.68
CA ALA A 408 18.89 17.67 -26.88
C ALA A 408 19.57 17.05 -28.12
N MET A 409 20.73 16.41 -27.94
CA MET A 409 21.39 15.63 -28.99
C MET A 409 20.54 14.43 -29.43
N VAL A 410 19.92 13.71 -28.49
CA VAL A 410 19.03 12.59 -28.81
C VAL A 410 17.81 13.09 -29.59
N CYS A 411 17.12 14.13 -29.11
CA CYS A 411 15.98 14.73 -29.80
C CYS A 411 16.34 15.17 -31.23
N SER A 412 17.51 15.78 -31.42
CA SER A 412 17.97 16.25 -32.74
C SER A 412 18.36 15.12 -33.69
N ALA A 413 18.70 13.95 -33.15
CA ALA A 413 19.18 12.80 -33.92
C ALA A 413 18.09 11.81 -34.32
N MET A 414 16.87 11.97 -33.80
CA MET A 414 15.79 11.03 -34.07
C MET A 414 15.25 11.18 -35.50
N PRO A 415 15.35 10.13 -36.36
CA PRO A 415 14.83 10.17 -37.71
C PRO A 415 13.30 10.28 -37.73
N GLY A 416 12.73 11.06 -38.65
CA GLY A 416 11.30 10.99 -38.97
C GLY A 416 10.32 11.53 -37.92
N ARG A 417 10.75 12.45 -37.04
CA ARG A 417 9.90 13.04 -35.96
C ARG A 417 9.38 12.02 -34.93
N LYS A 418 10.11 10.92 -34.68
CA LYS A 418 9.79 10.02 -33.57
C LYS A 418 9.69 10.80 -32.27
N ALA A 419 8.67 10.51 -31.46
CA ALA A 419 8.45 11.21 -30.21
C ALA A 419 9.52 10.78 -29.19
N VAL A 420 10.03 11.74 -28.42
CA VAL A 420 10.77 11.45 -27.18
C VAL A 420 9.78 11.65 -26.05
N LEU A 421 9.48 10.58 -25.31
CA LEU A 421 8.58 10.58 -24.17
C LEU A 421 9.42 10.59 -22.91
N ILE A 422 9.19 11.55 -22.02
CA ILE A 422 9.87 11.60 -20.72
C ILE A 422 8.82 11.57 -19.62
N ASN A 423 8.85 10.54 -18.78
CA ASN A 423 8.05 10.51 -17.58
C ASN A 423 8.87 11.01 -16.39
N VAL A 424 8.41 12.07 -15.72
CA VAL A 424 9.13 12.74 -14.63
C VAL A 424 8.43 12.44 -13.31
N ALA A 425 9.17 11.99 -12.29
CA ALA A 425 8.58 11.81 -10.98
C ALA A 425 8.15 13.16 -10.39
N LEU A 426 7.01 13.21 -9.69
CA LEU A 426 6.54 14.41 -9.02
C LEU A 426 7.55 14.88 -7.97
N SER A 427 8.19 13.94 -7.29
CA SER A 427 9.34 14.15 -6.41
C SER A 427 10.45 14.96 -7.09
N SER A 428 10.82 14.59 -8.32
CA SER A 428 11.81 15.30 -9.14
C SER A 428 11.36 16.69 -9.60
N LEU A 429 10.07 16.92 -9.81
CA LEU A 429 9.54 18.25 -10.16
C LEU A 429 9.63 19.24 -8.99
N GLY A 430 9.68 18.74 -7.75
CA GLY A 430 9.93 19.52 -6.54
C GLY A 430 11.38 20.02 -6.40
N ASP A 431 12.35 19.37 -7.08
CA ASP A 431 13.74 19.83 -7.13
C ASP A 431 13.87 21.02 -8.11
N ILE A 432 13.71 22.24 -7.59
CA ILE A 432 13.74 23.48 -8.37
C ILE A 432 15.04 23.61 -9.18
N PRO A 433 16.27 23.46 -8.60
CA PRO A 433 17.51 23.51 -9.37
C PRO A 433 17.55 22.51 -10.53
N TRP A 434 17.11 21.27 -10.32
CA TRP A 434 17.04 20.27 -11.39
C TRP A 434 16.01 20.67 -12.44
N ARG A 435 14.79 21.03 -12.03
CA ARG A 435 13.69 21.41 -12.93
C ARG A 435 14.08 22.56 -13.83
N ASP A 436 14.65 23.62 -13.26
CA ASP A 436 15.05 24.82 -14.00
C ASP A 436 16.14 24.46 -15.04
N ARG A 437 17.12 23.63 -14.65
CA ARG A 437 18.19 23.14 -15.54
C ARG A 437 17.65 22.30 -16.71
N TRP A 438 16.62 21.48 -16.51
CA TRP A 438 16.11 20.56 -17.53
C TRP A 438 14.90 21.07 -18.31
N SER A 439 14.23 22.11 -17.84
CA SER A 439 12.98 22.66 -18.43
C SER A 439 13.08 22.91 -19.95
N ASP A 440 14.12 23.63 -20.40
CA ASP A 440 14.30 24.01 -21.80
C ASP A 440 14.35 22.82 -22.78
N VAL A 441 14.94 21.70 -22.37
CA VAL A 441 15.00 20.50 -23.22
C VAL A 441 13.72 19.67 -23.11
N LEU A 442 13.11 19.62 -21.92
CA LEU A 442 11.86 18.89 -21.68
C LEU A 442 10.67 19.51 -22.44
N THR A 443 10.65 20.82 -22.68
CA THR A 443 9.61 21.42 -23.54
C THR A 443 9.66 20.95 -25.00
N ARG A 444 10.75 20.31 -25.43
CA ARG A 444 10.91 19.73 -26.77
C ARG A 444 10.52 18.25 -26.83
N THR A 445 10.20 17.66 -25.68
CA THR A 445 9.76 16.27 -25.54
C THR A 445 8.27 16.23 -25.20
N ARG A 446 7.71 15.03 -25.13
CA ARG A 446 6.36 14.81 -24.61
C ARG A 446 6.51 14.37 -23.17
N VAL A 447 6.05 15.20 -22.23
CA VAL A 447 6.29 14.98 -20.80
C VAL A 447 5.01 14.51 -20.12
N THR A 448 5.14 13.48 -19.29
CA THR A 448 4.14 13.04 -18.31
C THR A 448 4.75 13.05 -16.91
N GLY A 449 3.92 13.14 -15.88
CA GLY A 449 4.35 13.02 -14.49
C GLY A 449 4.04 11.62 -13.94
N LEU A 450 4.86 11.12 -13.01
CA LEU A 450 4.51 10.01 -12.13
C LEU A 450 4.23 10.56 -10.75
N VAL A 451 3.06 10.26 -10.18
CA VAL A 451 2.75 10.58 -8.78
C VAL A 451 3.49 9.58 -7.89
N ASP A 452 4.59 10.00 -7.30
CA ASP A 452 5.41 9.20 -6.37
C ASP A 452 5.56 9.86 -4.98
N LEU A 453 4.74 10.88 -4.72
CA LEU A 453 4.54 11.56 -3.44
C LEU A 453 3.11 11.33 -2.94
N ALA A 454 2.91 11.44 -1.63
CA ALA A 454 1.61 11.29 -0.99
C ALA A 454 0.54 12.19 -1.67
N PRO A 455 -0.42 11.62 -2.41
CA PRO A 455 -1.30 12.39 -3.30
C PRO A 455 -2.22 13.33 -2.53
N LEU A 456 -2.70 12.91 -1.36
CA LEU A 456 -3.60 13.70 -0.52
C LEU A 456 -2.94 15.01 -0.06
N ALA A 457 -1.71 14.94 0.45
CA ALA A 457 -0.94 16.11 0.83
C ALA A 457 -0.69 17.06 -0.35
N GLN A 458 -0.53 16.52 -1.57
CA GLN A 458 -0.40 17.35 -2.78
C GLN A 458 -1.73 18.00 -3.17
N PHE A 459 -2.85 17.27 -3.06
CA PHE A 459 -4.19 17.81 -3.31
C PHE A 459 -4.54 18.93 -2.33
N ASP A 460 -4.25 18.75 -1.04
CA ASP A 460 -4.39 19.79 -0.01
C ASP A 460 -3.56 21.03 -0.38
N LEU A 461 -2.28 20.85 -0.72
CA LEU A 461 -1.42 21.96 -1.13
C LEU A 461 -2.00 22.72 -2.33
N TRP A 462 -2.40 22.01 -3.39
CA TRP A 462 -2.96 22.63 -4.60
C TRP A 462 -4.29 23.33 -4.32
N ARG A 463 -5.15 22.74 -3.48
CA ARG A 463 -6.41 23.34 -3.04
C ARG A 463 -6.14 24.65 -2.29
N ASP A 464 -5.20 24.63 -1.36
CA ASP A 464 -4.88 25.79 -0.53
C ASP A 464 -4.23 26.92 -1.34
N THR A 465 -3.56 26.59 -2.46
CA THR A 465 -3.07 27.57 -3.44
C THR A 465 -4.12 28.00 -4.47
N GLY A 466 -5.33 27.43 -4.43
CA GLY A 466 -6.44 27.79 -5.32
C GLY A 466 -6.30 27.26 -6.76
N GLU A 467 -5.53 26.19 -6.96
CA GLU A 467 -5.41 25.54 -8.26
C GLU A 467 -6.71 24.82 -8.64
N THR A 468 -6.95 24.66 -9.94
CA THR A 468 -8.00 23.76 -10.43
C THR A 468 -7.42 22.37 -10.65
N LEU A 469 -8.24 21.32 -10.52
CA LEU A 469 -7.78 19.96 -10.79
C LEU A 469 -8.79 19.23 -11.67
N THR A 470 -8.34 18.63 -12.76
CA THR A 470 -9.15 17.67 -13.53
C THR A 470 -8.56 16.29 -13.39
N TYR A 471 -9.39 15.28 -13.16
CA TYR A 471 -8.94 13.91 -12.97
C TYR A 471 -9.77 12.90 -13.75
N ALA A 472 -9.17 11.74 -14.00
CA ALA A 472 -9.80 10.61 -14.65
C ALA A 472 -9.26 9.30 -14.05
N GLN A 473 -10.03 8.23 -14.23
CA GLN A 473 -9.63 6.86 -13.93
C GLN A 473 -9.78 6.00 -15.19
N ALA A 474 -8.89 5.04 -15.36
CA ALA A 474 -9.02 4.01 -16.39
C ALA A 474 -8.43 2.68 -15.92
N THR A 475 -8.86 1.60 -16.55
CA THR A 475 -8.16 0.31 -16.47
C THR A 475 -7.18 0.23 -17.63
N VAL A 476 -5.91 0.00 -17.32
CA VAL A 476 -4.82 -0.14 -18.27
C VAL A 476 -4.29 -1.57 -18.23
N ARG A 477 -3.73 -2.06 -19.33
CA ARG A 477 -3.16 -3.40 -19.42
C ARG A 477 -1.71 -3.28 -19.84
N ASP A 478 -0.87 -4.13 -19.27
CA ASP A 478 0.52 -4.25 -19.68
C ASP A 478 0.66 -5.21 -20.88
N GLY A 479 1.90 -5.50 -21.30
CA GLY A 479 2.16 -6.47 -22.37
C GLY A 479 1.84 -7.93 -22.01
N THR A 480 1.58 -8.22 -20.73
CA THR A 480 1.15 -9.54 -20.24
C THR A 480 -0.37 -9.67 -20.09
N ASP A 481 -1.11 -8.61 -20.48
CA ASP A 481 -2.57 -8.49 -20.38
C ASP A 481 -3.09 -8.38 -18.94
N GLU A 482 -2.20 -8.14 -17.96
CA GLU A 482 -2.57 -7.93 -16.57
C GLU A 482 -3.14 -6.51 -16.39
N PRO A 483 -4.39 -6.36 -15.92
CA PRO A 483 -4.99 -5.04 -15.77
C PRO A 483 -4.53 -4.36 -14.47
N ALA A 484 -4.08 -3.10 -14.57
CA ALA A 484 -3.88 -2.20 -13.44
C ALA A 484 -4.88 -1.03 -13.51
N ALA A 485 -5.21 -0.43 -12.37
CA ALA A 485 -5.93 0.84 -12.38
C ALA A 485 -4.94 1.97 -12.66
N LEU A 486 -5.40 3.00 -13.36
CA LEU A 486 -4.67 4.23 -13.59
C LEU A 486 -5.52 5.39 -13.09
N PHE A 487 -5.02 6.09 -12.08
CA PHE A 487 -5.48 7.42 -11.73
C PHE A 487 -4.64 8.45 -12.48
N ALA A 488 -5.29 9.43 -13.11
CA ALA A 488 -4.60 10.51 -13.81
C ALA A 488 -5.21 11.86 -13.46
N CYS A 489 -4.37 12.89 -13.34
CA CYS A 489 -4.84 14.26 -13.13
C CYS A 489 -4.00 15.31 -13.85
N VAL A 490 -4.59 16.49 -14.01
CA VAL A 490 -3.97 17.72 -14.51
C VAL A 490 -4.31 18.83 -13.52
N VAL A 491 -3.32 19.67 -13.21
CA VAL A 491 -3.43 20.73 -12.20
C VAL A 491 -3.24 22.10 -12.87
N GLY A 492 -4.10 23.06 -12.49
CA GLY A 492 -4.11 24.42 -13.01
C GLY A 492 -4.23 24.46 -14.54
N ASP A 493 -3.51 25.42 -15.14
CA ASP A 493 -3.40 25.57 -16.61
C ASP A 493 -2.25 24.72 -17.19
N THR A 494 -1.69 23.79 -16.42
CA THR A 494 -0.61 22.94 -16.91
C THR A 494 -1.15 21.91 -17.92
N ASN A 495 -0.34 21.54 -18.91
CA ASN A 495 -0.65 20.42 -19.80
C ASN A 495 0.00 19.10 -19.34
N LEU A 496 0.57 19.10 -18.13
CA LEU A 496 1.29 17.96 -17.56
C LEU A 496 0.28 16.98 -16.96
N ARG A 497 0.19 15.79 -17.54
CA ARG A 497 -0.62 14.70 -17.03
C ARG A 497 0.17 13.93 -15.99
N LEU A 498 -0.27 14.02 -14.74
CA LEU A 498 0.27 13.22 -13.64
C LEU A 498 -0.43 11.87 -13.65
N LEU A 499 0.35 10.79 -13.63
CA LEU A 499 -0.10 9.41 -13.74
C LEU A 499 0.23 8.66 -12.46
N LEU A 500 -0.70 7.84 -12.00
CA LEU A 500 -0.54 6.95 -10.84
C LEU A 500 -1.11 5.57 -11.19
N PRO A 501 -0.29 4.60 -11.58
CA PRO A 501 -0.68 3.20 -11.56
C PRO A 501 -0.95 2.78 -10.11
N CYS A 502 -2.15 2.28 -9.82
CA CYS A 502 -2.58 1.93 -8.46
C CYS A 502 -3.58 0.76 -8.47
N SER A 503 -4.02 0.33 -7.30
CA SER A 503 -5.21 -0.50 -7.19
C SER A 503 -6.46 0.30 -7.55
N ASP A 504 -7.51 -0.41 -7.94
CA ASP A 504 -8.85 0.17 -8.12
C ASP A 504 -9.31 0.90 -6.87
N THR A 505 -9.09 0.29 -5.71
CA THR A 505 -9.52 0.83 -4.43
C THR A 505 -8.82 2.15 -4.11
N MET A 506 -7.50 2.23 -4.33
CA MET A 506 -6.77 3.49 -4.19
C MET A 506 -7.29 4.56 -5.15
N GLY A 507 -7.59 4.19 -6.40
CA GLY A 507 -8.23 5.11 -7.35
C GLY A 507 -9.57 5.66 -6.84
N ASP A 508 -10.45 4.78 -6.34
CA ASP A 508 -11.77 5.13 -5.80
C ASP A 508 -11.64 6.04 -4.56
N VAL A 509 -10.67 5.75 -3.69
CA VAL A 509 -10.33 6.56 -2.50
C VAL A 509 -9.90 7.97 -2.91
N LEU A 510 -9.00 8.10 -3.88
CA LEU A 510 -8.56 9.41 -4.38
C LEU A 510 -9.70 10.20 -5.04
N ALA A 511 -10.53 9.54 -5.83
CA ALA A 511 -11.69 10.17 -6.46
C ALA A 511 -12.70 10.66 -5.41
N ASN A 512 -12.97 9.86 -4.37
CA ASN A 512 -13.87 10.24 -3.28
C ASN A 512 -13.33 11.41 -2.46
N TYR A 513 -12.03 11.39 -2.16
CA TYR A 513 -11.36 12.49 -1.47
C TYR A 513 -11.51 13.80 -2.26
N LEU A 514 -11.22 13.79 -3.56
CA LEU A 514 -11.33 14.97 -4.41
C LEU A 514 -12.78 15.48 -4.49
N ALA A 515 -13.75 14.59 -4.63
CA ALA A 515 -15.17 14.96 -4.67
C ALA A 515 -15.67 15.60 -3.36
N THR A 516 -15.11 15.19 -2.22
CA THR A 516 -15.54 15.63 -0.89
C THR A 516 -14.79 16.88 -0.41
N HIS A 517 -13.47 16.90 -0.57
CA HIS A 517 -12.57 17.88 0.06
C HIS A 517 -11.95 18.88 -0.92
N TYR A 518 -12.15 18.71 -2.23
CA TYR A 518 -11.58 19.60 -3.25
C TYR A 518 -12.65 20.12 -4.23
N PRO A 519 -13.42 21.18 -3.86
CA PRO A 519 -14.54 21.67 -4.67
C PRO A 519 -14.19 22.12 -6.10
N ALA A 520 -12.92 22.49 -6.36
CA ALA A 520 -12.43 22.86 -7.68
C ALA A 520 -11.97 21.65 -8.52
N ALA A 521 -11.93 20.45 -7.94
CA ALA A 521 -11.64 19.22 -8.65
C ALA A 521 -12.82 18.79 -9.53
N ARG A 522 -12.55 18.27 -10.72
CA ARG A 522 -13.58 17.81 -11.67
C ARG A 522 -13.17 16.50 -12.32
N PHE A 523 -14.08 15.54 -12.37
CA PHE A 523 -13.90 14.35 -13.17
C PHE A 523 -14.06 14.69 -14.66
N ASP A 524 -13.05 14.37 -15.47
CA ASP A 524 -13.07 14.58 -16.92
C ASP A 524 -12.25 13.49 -17.64
N PRO A 525 -12.89 12.55 -18.36
CA PRO A 525 -12.18 11.48 -19.06
C PRO A 525 -11.25 11.98 -20.18
N THR A 526 -11.40 13.24 -20.64
CA THR A 526 -10.53 13.82 -21.67
C THR A 526 -9.09 13.98 -21.23
N VAL A 527 -8.85 14.01 -19.91
CA VAL A 527 -7.51 13.93 -19.30
C VAL A 527 -6.71 12.77 -19.89
N LEU A 528 -7.36 11.62 -20.14
CA LEU A 528 -6.74 10.44 -20.73
C LEU A 528 -6.89 10.39 -22.25
N THR A 529 -8.05 10.70 -22.81
CA THR A 529 -8.31 10.49 -24.25
C THR A 529 -7.58 11.46 -25.16
N ASP A 530 -7.40 12.72 -24.75
CA ASP A 530 -6.76 13.75 -25.60
C ASP A 530 -5.25 13.52 -25.81
N ALA A 531 -4.65 12.68 -24.97
CA ALA A 531 -3.25 12.28 -25.08
C ALA A 531 -3.08 10.76 -25.04
N SER A 532 -4.08 10.02 -25.52
CA SER A 532 -4.13 8.55 -25.42
C SER A 532 -2.82 7.90 -25.85
N THR A 533 -2.26 8.28 -27.00
CA THR A 533 -0.98 7.71 -27.48
C THR A 533 0.20 7.94 -26.52
N ILE A 534 0.28 9.09 -25.86
CA ILE A 534 1.38 9.41 -24.94
C ILE A 534 1.19 8.67 -23.61
N VAL A 535 -0.05 8.68 -23.12
CA VAL A 535 -0.42 8.01 -21.86
C VAL A 535 -0.27 6.49 -22.02
N GLU A 536 -0.82 5.90 -23.08
CA GLU A 536 -0.70 4.47 -23.40
C GLU A 536 0.77 4.05 -23.48
N ALA A 537 1.60 4.76 -24.25
CA ALA A 537 3.01 4.45 -24.37
C ALA A 537 3.74 4.57 -23.02
N THR A 538 3.49 5.65 -22.27
CA THR A 538 4.10 5.84 -20.95
C THR A 538 3.72 4.72 -20.00
N VAL A 539 2.43 4.44 -19.87
CA VAL A 539 1.90 3.43 -18.93
C VAL A 539 2.36 2.03 -19.33
N SER A 540 2.42 1.74 -20.63
CA SER A 540 2.96 0.47 -21.13
C SER A 540 4.41 0.26 -20.67
N HIS A 541 5.26 1.29 -20.78
CA HIS A 541 6.63 1.23 -20.26
C HIS A 541 6.68 1.11 -18.74
N LEU A 542 5.88 1.90 -18.01
CA LEU A 542 5.83 1.84 -16.54
C LEU A 542 5.48 0.43 -16.07
N LEU A 543 4.36 -0.14 -16.53
CA LEU A 543 3.88 -1.46 -16.10
C LEU A 543 4.80 -2.59 -16.57
N ALA A 544 5.35 -2.51 -17.78
CA ALA A 544 6.19 -3.59 -18.33
C ALA A 544 7.59 -3.65 -17.70
N GLU A 545 8.15 -2.49 -17.29
CA GLU A 545 9.55 -2.38 -16.86
C GLU A 545 9.72 -2.30 -15.34
N GLU A 546 8.88 -1.53 -14.66
CA GLU A 546 9.06 -1.21 -13.23
C GLU A 546 8.60 -2.36 -12.34
N HIS A 547 9.09 -2.38 -11.09
CA HIS A 547 8.81 -3.45 -10.14
C HIS A 547 7.52 -3.19 -9.36
N HIS A 548 7.32 -1.95 -8.93
CA HIS A 548 6.16 -1.53 -8.13
C HIS A 548 5.91 -0.03 -8.22
N PHE A 549 4.71 0.39 -7.83
CA PHE A 549 4.31 1.80 -7.68
C PHE A 549 3.88 2.06 -6.25
N ASP A 550 4.43 3.10 -5.65
CA ASP A 550 4.04 3.63 -4.33
C ASP A 550 4.23 5.15 -4.30
N VAL A 551 3.69 5.79 -3.25
CA VAL A 551 3.66 7.25 -3.12
C VAL A 551 4.63 7.77 -2.04
N SER A 552 5.71 7.02 -1.77
CA SER A 552 6.58 7.21 -0.62
C SER A 552 7.99 7.75 -0.91
N ALA A 553 8.19 8.53 -2.00
CA ALA A 553 9.54 8.84 -2.49
C ALA A 553 10.46 9.53 -1.48
N TYR A 554 9.97 10.48 -0.68
CA TYR A 554 10.83 11.26 0.23
C TYR A 554 10.59 11.04 1.72
N HIS A 555 9.83 10.02 2.13
CA HIS A 555 9.64 9.75 3.56
C HIS A 555 10.93 9.35 4.29
N TRP A 556 12.02 9.06 3.57
CA TRP A 556 13.16 8.35 4.13
C TRP A 556 14.35 9.19 4.63
N LYS A 557 14.45 10.50 4.33
CA LYS A 557 15.74 11.18 4.58
C LYS A 557 15.80 12.43 5.45
N ASP A 558 14.83 13.35 5.49
CA ASP A 558 15.13 14.63 6.18
C ASP A 558 13.98 15.34 6.91
N GLY A 559 12.77 14.76 7.00
CA GLY A 559 11.64 15.44 7.68
C GLY A 559 11.31 16.83 7.12
N ARG A 560 11.79 17.13 5.91
CA ARG A 560 11.51 18.32 5.12
C ARG A 560 10.93 17.82 3.81
N ALA A 561 9.60 17.70 3.79
CA ALA A 561 8.85 17.65 2.55
C ALA A 561 8.72 19.07 2.00
#